data_AF-A0A139H8B5-F1
#
_entry.id   AF-A0A139H8B5-F1
#
_cell.length_a   1.000
_cell.length_b   1.000
_cell.length_c   1.000
_cell.angle_alpha   90.00
_cell.angle_beta   90.00
_cell.angle_gamma   90.00
#
_symmetry.space_group_name_H-M   'P 1'
#
loop_
_entity.id
_entity.type
_entity.pdbx_description
1 polymer ?
#
loop_
_entity_poly.entity_id
_entity_poly.type
_entity_poly.pdbx_seq_one_letter_code
_entity_poly.pdbx_strand_id
1 'polypeptide(L)'
;MTSFMDMPIELKLEIFYHLPAKDVQRVRRVCKTIQKAIDFEKPKLLSNICAREAARITADVKYLVDYDTKKVTFLEALRRWCKHRPASKEKIARMYDRSDFGRLYHKNKAIKDGLLKASADRLPMHPNDLLLLHPLFENSGELAHMLTNLHAYHHGPPDVKAVDAWLFASRENFVRWGQWSLFCLSDGSAPEIYDMFANTPFLEGEWRSQDEHIKAFEACIPLTTLKTRQFYYGRWKRKGCADARDRGRGVCDMSQFTSMFDVPTLPAEGRSAGIVAYCVKSKWARDSVERSLEKGQSLTLVEKAAIMDEMFLF
;
A
#
# COMPACT_ATOMS: atom_id res chain seq x y z
N MET A 1 15.43 7.14 42.08
CA MET A 1 14.85 6.85 40.75
C MET A 1 14.18 8.11 40.26
N THR A 2 14.68 8.70 39.18
CA THR A 2 14.02 9.82 38.50
C THR A 2 12.92 9.26 37.60
N SER A 3 11.68 9.70 37.79
CA SER A 3 10.56 9.32 36.92
C SER A 3 10.63 10.10 35.61
N PHE A 4 10.02 9.57 34.54
CA PHE A 4 9.81 10.34 33.30
C PHE A 4 9.11 11.67 33.57
N MET A 5 8.19 11.69 34.55
CA MET A 5 7.45 12.88 34.93
C MET A 5 8.34 13.95 35.57
N ASP A 6 9.49 13.57 36.13
CA ASP A 6 10.43 14.47 36.79
C ASP A 6 11.47 15.05 35.82
N MET A 7 11.50 14.57 34.56
CA MET A 7 12.44 15.10 33.57
C MET A 7 12.11 16.55 33.18
N PRO A 8 13.14 17.35 32.87
CA PRO A 8 12.97 18.63 32.18
C PRO A 8 12.11 18.50 30.92
N ILE A 9 11.40 19.56 30.58
CA ILE A 9 10.46 19.57 29.44
C ILE A 9 11.18 19.33 28.11
N GLU A 10 12.42 19.79 28.00
CA GLU A 10 13.30 19.66 26.85
C GLU A 10 13.59 18.18 26.54
N LEU A 11 13.95 17.39 27.55
CA LEU A 11 14.23 15.95 27.38
C LEU A 11 12.96 15.17 27.06
N LYS A 12 11.82 15.54 27.64
CA LYS A 12 10.52 14.93 27.29
C LYS A 12 10.19 15.17 25.82
N LEU A 13 10.40 16.40 25.35
CA LEU A 13 10.19 16.77 23.96
C LEU A 13 11.15 16.05 23.03
N GLU A 14 12.44 15.94 23.38
CA GLU A 14 13.44 15.16 22.66
C GLU A 14 12.99 13.70 22.48
N ILE A 15 12.51 13.06 23.55
CA ILE A 15 11.93 11.71 23.45
C ILE A 15 10.74 11.69 22.48
N PHE A 16 9.82 12.65 22.57
CA PHE A 16 8.68 12.73 21.66
C PHE A 16 9.06 12.96 20.20
N TYR A 17 10.17 13.66 19.91
CA TYR A 17 10.68 13.83 18.54
C TYR A 17 11.06 12.50 17.89
N HIS A 18 11.52 11.53 18.68
CA HIS A 18 11.92 10.21 18.19
C HIS A 18 10.77 9.20 18.14
N LEU A 19 9.62 9.50 18.74
CA LEU A 19 8.46 8.61 18.69
C LEU A 19 7.70 8.73 17.35
N PRO A 20 7.12 7.62 16.85
CA PRO A 20 6.14 7.64 15.77
C PRO A 20 4.93 8.52 16.11
N ALA A 21 4.28 9.08 15.09
CA ALA A 21 3.14 9.96 15.25
C ALA A 21 2.02 9.33 16.09
N LYS A 22 1.71 8.05 15.85
CA LYS A 22 0.70 7.29 16.60
C LYS A 22 1.04 7.21 18.09
N ASP A 23 2.31 7.08 18.43
CA ASP A 23 2.75 6.90 19.82
C ASP A 23 2.74 8.25 20.54
N VAL A 24 3.13 9.34 19.87
CA VAL A 24 2.91 10.70 20.38
C VAL A 24 1.43 10.93 20.66
N GLN A 25 0.52 10.51 19.76
CA GLN A 25 -0.93 10.62 20.00
C GLN A 25 -1.43 9.78 21.17
N ARG A 26 -0.90 8.57 21.35
CA ARG A 26 -1.25 7.71 22.48
C ARG A 26 -0.82 8.36 23.79
N VAL A 27 0.45 8.72 23.89
CA VAL A 27 1.00 9.26 25.14
C VAL A 27 0.35 10.61 25.47
N ARG A 28 0.01 11.44 24.46
CA ARG A 28 -0.79 12.67 24.65
C ARG A 28 -2.12 12.44 25.37
N ARG A 29 -2.74 11.27 25.20
CA ARG A 29 -4.04 10.92 25.83
C ARG A 29 -3.89 10.32 27.23
N VAL A 30 -2.69 9.88 27.62
CA VAL A 30 -2.46 9.17 28.90
C VAL A 30 -2.46 10.13 30.09
N CYS A 31 -1.83 11.31 29.97
CA CYS A 31 -1.66 12.23 31.08
C CYS A 31 -1.70 13.70 30.65
N LYS A 32 -2.39 14.54 31.45
CA LYS A 32 -2.49 16.00 31.22
C LYS A 32 -1.13 16.71 31.20
N THR A 33 -0.16 16.25 31.98
CA THR A 33 1.19 16.85 31.99
C THR A 33 1.91 16.59 30.67
N ILE A 34 1.84 15.36 30.16
CA ILE A 34 2.41 15.01 28.86
C ILE A 34 1.65 15.72 27.73
N GLN A 35 0.32 15.80 27.84
CA GLN A 35 -0.48 16.57 26.92
C GLN A 35 -0.01 18.03 26.85
N LYS A 36 0.17 18.70 27.99
CA LYS A 36 0.67 20.07 28.05
C LYS A 36 2.08 20.18 27.45
N ALA A 37 2.95 19.20 27.71
CA ALA A 37 4.29 19.17 27.14
C ALA A 37 4.26 19.11 25.61
N ILE A 38 3.49 18.17 25.05
CA ILE A 38 3.30 18.00 23.61
C ILE A 38 2.61 19.23 23.00
N ASP A 39 1.63 19.80 23.70
CA ASP A 39 0.88 20.96 23.23
C ASP A 39 1.71 22.27 23.29
N PHE A 40 2.73 22.34 24.15
CA PHE A 40 3.62 23.51 24.31
C PHE A 40 4.51 23.74 23.08
N GLU A 41 5.14 22.70 22.54
CA GLU A 41 6.01 22.75 21.34
C GLU A 41 5.35 22.10 20.13
N LYS A 42 4.02 22.08 20.12
CA LYS A 42 3.19 21.39 19.13
C LYS A 42 3.58 21.70 17.68
N PRO A 43 3.80 22.96 17.26
CA PRO A 43 4.13 23.24 15.86
C PRO A 43 5.43 22.57 15.43
N LYS A 44 6.48 22.64 16.27
CA LYS A 44 7.81 22.12 15.96
C LYS A 44 7.87 20.59 16.06
N LEU A 45 7.20 20.00 17.06
CA LEU A 45 7.10 18.55 17.19
C LEU A 45 6.38 17.93 15.99
N LEU A 46 5.25 18.53 15.59
CA LEU A 46 4.45 18.00 14.50
C LEU A 46 5.08 18.25 13.13
N SER A 47 5.76 19.38 12.90
CA SER A 47 6.46 19.60 11.63
C SER A 47 7.54 18.55 11.40
N ASN A 48 8.30 18.18 12.42
CA ASN A 48 9.34 17.15 12.33
C ASN A 48 8.75 15.75 12.11
N ILE A 49 7.67 15.40 12.81
CA ILE A 49 6.99 14.11 12.61
C ILE A 49 6.40 14.04 11.19
N CYS A 50 5.70 15.08 10.74
CA CYS A 50 5.16 15.15 9.37
C CYS A 50 6.28 15.05 8.33
N ALA A 51 7.40 15.77 8.50
CA ALA A 51 8.53 15.70 7.58
C ALA A 51 9.14 14.29 7.49
N ARG A 52 9.26 13.58 8.61
CA ARG A 52 9.76 12.20 8.63
C ARG A 52 8.79 11.24 7.94
N GLU A 53 7.50 11.34 8.20
CA GLU A 53 6.50 10.48 7.54
C GLU A 53 6.38 10.79 6.04
N ALA A 54 6.45 12.06 5.66
CA ALA A 54 6.51 12.48 4.26
C ALA A 54 7.75 11.89 3.57
N ALA A 55 8.91 11.95 4.22
CA ALA A 55 10.15 11.36 3.70
C ALA A 55 10.06 9.84 3.56
N ARG A 56 9.48 9.14 4.55
CA ARG A 56 9.21 7.69 4.49
C ARG A 56 8.32 7.34 3.31
N ILE A 57 7.17 7.98 3.19
CA ILE A 57 6.20 7.77 2.11
C ILE A 57 6.85 8.06 0.75
N THR A 58 7.62 9.14 0.65
CA THR A 58 8.37 9.47 -0.58
C THR A 58 9.35 8.36 -0.96
N ALA A 59 10.06 7.80 0.01
CA ALA A 59 10.98 6.70 -0.21
C ALA A 59 10.24 5.42 -0.66
N ASP A 60 9.10 5.11 -0.04
CA ASP A 60 8.26 3.96 -0.41
C ASP A 60 7.72 4.10 -1.84
N VAL A 61 7.22 5.27 -2.23
CA VAL A 61 6.75 5.54 -3.60
C VAL A 61 7.87 5.39 -4.61
N LYS A 62 9.06 5.95 -4.35
CA LYS A 62 10.24 5.75 -5.22
C LYS A 62 10.63 4.29 -5.35
N TYR A 63 10.52 3.53 -4.27
CA TYR A 63 10.88 2.12 -4.25
C TYR A 63 9.86 1.23 -4.98
N LEU A 64 8.57 1.50 -4.83
CA LEU A 64 7.46 0.66 -5.27
C LEU A 64 6.82 1.07 -6.60
N VAL A 65 6.89 2.35 -6.94
CA VAL A 65 6.09 2.93 -8.04
C VAL A 65 6.95 3.73 -9.00
N ASP A 66 7.81 4.63 -8.50
CA ASP A 66 8.65 5.53 -9.31
C ASP A 66 10.11 5.04 -9.40
N TYR A 67 10.28 3.79 -9.83
CA TYR A 67 11.60 3.25 -10.14
C TYR A 67 11.95 3.41 -11.62
N ASP A 68 13.26 3.45 -11.88
CA ASP A 68 13.81 3.41 -13.24
C ASP A 68 13.56 2.04 -13.87
N THR A 69 12.66 2.01 -14.86
CA THR A 69 12.25 0.79 -15.58
C THR A 69 13.36 0.15 -16.40
N LYS A 70 14.48 0.87 -16.64
CA LYS A 70 15.68 0.31 -17.26
C LYS A 70 16.54 -0.48 -16.28
N LYS A 71 16.42 -0.19 -14.99
CA LYS A 71 17.21 -0.83 -13.91
C LYS A 71 16.41 -1.86 -13.12
N VAL A 72 15.09 -1.70 -13.07
CA VAL A 72 14.18 -2.57 -12.31
C VAL A 72 13.35 -3.40 -13.28
N THR A 73 13.62 -4.70 -13.30
CA THR A 73 12.86 -5.68 -14.10
C THR A 73 11.45 -5.87 -13.52
N PHE A 74 10.54 -6.47 -14.31
CA PHE A 74 9.21 -6.84 -13.83
C PHE A 74 9.25 -7.73 -12.59
N LEU A 75 10.13 -8.74 -12.59
CA LEU A 75 10.29 -9.66 -11.47
C LEU A 75 10.79 -8.95 -10.22
N GLU A 76 11.78 -8.06 -10.36
CA GLU A 76 12.26 -7.26 -9.24
C GLU A 76 11.17 -6.32 -8.71
N ALA A 77 10.43 -5.63 -9.58
CA ALA A 77 9.30 -4.80 -9.18
C ALA A 77 8.23 -5.61 -8.41
N LEU A 78 7.91 -6.82 -8.89
CA LEU A 78 6.97 -7.72 -8.23
C LEU A 78 7.49 -8.17 -6.86
N ARG A 79 8.79 -8.49 -6.75
CA ARG A 79 9.43 -8.83 -5.47
C ARG A 79 9.32 -7.68 -4.48
N ARG A 80 9.64 -6.45 -4.90
CA ARG A 80 9.51 -5.24 -4.07
C ARG A 80 8.07 -5.03 -3.58
N TRP A 81 7.11 -5.21 -4.48
CA TRP A 81 5.69 -5.13 -4.15
C TRP A 81 5.29 -6.17 -3.10
N CYS A 82 5.68 -7.43 -3.27
CA CYS A 82 5.38 -8.50 -2.31
C CYS A 82 6.08 -8.30 -0.96
N LYS A 83 7.29 -7.74 -0.96
CA LYS A 83 8.04 -7.44 0.26
C LYS A 83 7.37 -6.35 1.09
N HIS A 84 6.85 -5.33 0.43
CA HIS A 84 6.16 -4.24 1.10
C HIS A 84 4.71 -4.59 1.44
N ARG A 85 4.09 -5.50 0.69
CA ARG A 85 2.69 -5.89 0.86
C ARG A 85 2.57 -7.40 1.13
N PRO A 86 2.31 -7.79 2.40
CA PRO A 86 2.05 -9.18 2.76
C PRO A 86 1.00 -9.79 1.84
N ALA A 87 1.28 -10.96 1.29
CA ALA A 87 0.35 -11.65 0.42
C ALA A 87 -0.84 -12.15 1.25
N SER A 88 -2.05 -11.88 0.77
CA SER A 88 -3.25 -12.47 1.38
C SER A 88 -3.25 -13.98 1.20
N LYS A 89 -3.65 -14.76 2.20
CA LYS A 89 -3.92 -16.20 2.00
C LYS A 89 -5.18 -16.45 1.15
N GLU A 90 -6.04 -15.43 1.00
CA GLU A 90 -7.23 -15.51 0.15
C GLU A 90 -6.90 -15.28 -1.32
N LYS A 91 -7.28 -16.26 -2.16
CA LYS A 91 -7.11 -16.22 -3.62
C LYS A 91 -7.57 -14.90 -4.24
N ILE A 92 -8.82 -14.53 -4.00
CA ILE A 92 -9.46 -13.39 -4.66
C ILE A 92 -8.74 -12.09 -4.28
N ALA A 93 -8.36 -11.95 -3.01
CA ALA A 93 -7.62 -10.77 -2.55
C ALA A 93 -6.24 -10.67 -3.20
N ARG A 94 -5.50 -11.79 -3.34
CA ARG A 94 -4.22 -11.80 -4.07
C ARG A 94 -4.37 -11.40 -5.53
N MET A 95 -5.39 -11.93 -6.21
CA MET A 95 -5.63 -11.63 -7.62
C MET A 95 -5.83 -10.14 -7.85
N TYR A 96 -6.68 -9.48 -7.05
CA TYR A 96 -6.86 -8.03 -7.13
C TYR A 96 -5.58 -7.26 -6.81
N ASP A 97 -4.85 -7.68 -5.78
CA ASP A 97 -3.58 -7.04 -5.41
C ASP A 97 -2.54 -7.09 -6.54
N ARG A 98 -2.48 -8.20 -7.28
CA ARG A 98 -1.57 -8.39 -8.41
C ARG A 98 -2.06 -7.67 -9.67
N SER A 99 -3.38 -7.56 -9.86
CA SER A 99 -3.95 -6.68 -10.88
C SER A 99 -3.58 -5.21 -10.63
N ASP A 100 -3.66 -4.74 -9.39
CA ASP A 100 -3.25 -3.37 -9.02
C ASP A 100 -1.77 -3.15 -9.32
N PHE A 101 -0.91 -4.09 -8.93
CA PHE A 101 0.53 -4.08 -9.28
C PHE A 101 0.74 -3.99 -10.81
N GLY A 102 0.10 -4.86 -11.59
CA GLY A 102 0.30 -4.90 -13.04
C GLY A 102 -0.09 -3.59 -13.74
N ARG A 103 -1.18 -2.96 -13.28
CA ARG A 103 -1.62 -1.64 -13.74
C ARG A 103 -0.58 -0.56 -13.45
N LEU A 104 -0.05 -0.54 -12.22
CA LEU A 104 0.94 0.44 -11.79
C LEU A 104 2.28 0.25 -12.52
N TYR A 105 2.76 -0.98 -12.63
CA TYR A 105 4.00 -1.32 -13.35
C TYR A 105 3.97 -0.81 -14.79
N HIS A 106 2.91 -1.15 -15.55
CA HIS A 106 2.80 -0.73 -16.94
C HIS A 106 2.61 0.77 -17.09
N LYS A 107 1.82 1.39 -16.20
CA LYS A 107 1.61 2.83 -16.23
C LYS A 107 2.94 3.55 -16.03
N ASN A 108 3.74 3.16 -15.04
CA ASN A 108 5.07 3.72 -14.81
C ASN A 108 5.99 3.47 -16.02
N LYS A 109 6.04 2.25 -16.54
CA LYS A 109 6.86 1.92 -17.72
C LYS A 109 6.51 2.77 -18.94
N ALA A 110 5.23 2.86 -19.29
CA ALA A 110 4.79 3.60 -20.47
C ALA A 110 5.00 5.12 -20.33
N ILE A 111 4.97 5.64 -19.10
CA ILE A 111 5.39 7.00 -18.77
C ILE A 111 6.87 7.20 -19.05
N LYS A 112 7.74 6.36 -18.47
CA LYS A 112 9.21 6.52 -18.55
C LYS A 112 9.75 6.26 -19.95
N ASP A 113 9.06 5.41 -20.72
CA ASP A 113 9.36 5.14 -22.13
C ASP A 113 8.85 6.26 -23.07
N GLY A 114 8.16 7.29 -22.54
CA GLY A 114 7.63 8.41 -23.32
C GLY A 114 6.43 8.05 -24.21
N LEU A 115 5.95 6.80 -24.17
CA LEU A 115 4.77 6.30 -24.89
C LEU A 115 3.49 7.02 -24.42
N LEU A 116 3.50 7.44 -23.17
CA LEU A 116 2.44 8.22 -22.55
C LEU A 116 2.93 9.66 -22.30
N LYS A 117 2.71 10.59 -23.25
CA LYS A 117 2.91 12.05 -23.03
C LYS A 117 2.30 12.48 -21.70
N ALA A 118 3.02 13.23 -20.87
CA ALA A 118 2.58 13.73 -19.56
C ALA A 118 1.47 14.81 -19.64
N SER A 119 0.66 14.84 -20.70
CA SER A 119 -0.39 15.84 -20.87
C SER A 119 -1.54 15.59 -19.88
N ALA A 120 -1.44 16.27 -18.75
CA ALA A 120 -2.28 16.14 -17.56
C ALA A 120 -3.57 17.00 -17.59
N ASP A 121 -3.92 17.64 -18.72
CA ASP A 121 -4.92 18.72 -18.68
C ASP A 121 -6.34 18.33 -19.14
N ARG A 122 -6.67 17.06 -19.39
CA ARG A 122 -8.04 16.68 -19.81
C ARG A 122 -8.57 15.43 -19.11
N LEU A 123 -9.36 15.69 -18.05
CA LEU A 123 -10.42 14.86 -17.44
C LEU A 123 -10.00 13.47 -16.88
N PRO A 124 -10.73 12.92 -15.89
CA PRO A 124 -10.43 11.60 -15.36
C PRO A 124 -10.78 10.56 -16.42
N MET A 125 -9.76 9.93 -17.01
CA MET A 125 -9.96 8.72 -17.82
C MET A 125 -10.52 7.62 -16.92
N HIS A 126 -11.62 7.02 -17.34
CA HIS A 126 -12.19 5.87 -16.65
C HIS A 126 -11.18 4.70 -16.72
N PRO A 127 -11.05 3.83 -15.70
CA PRO A 127 -10.15 2.67 -15.74
C PRO A 127 -10.31 1.79 -17.01
N ASN A 128 -11.49 1.80 -17.62
CA ASN A 128 -11.76 1.12 -18.88
C ASN A 128 -11.09 1.77 -20.09
N ASP A 129 -10.79 3.07 -20.05
CA ASP A 129 -10.12 3.77 -21.14
C ASP A 129 -8.62 3.47 -21.19
N LEU A 130 -8.02 3.07 -20.05
CA LEU A 130 -6.64 2.57 -19.99
C LEU A 130 -6.50 1.17 -20.58
N LEU A 131 -7.52 0.33 -20.39
CA LEU A 131 -7.59 -1.02 -20.99
C LEU A 131 -7.68 -0.95 -22.52
N LEU A 132 -8.35 0.09 -23.06
CA LEU A 132 -8.43 0.34 -24.50
C LEU A 132 -7.10 0.75 -25.13
N LEU A 133 -6.13 1.25 -24.35
CA LEU A 133 -4.87 1.77 -24.87
C LEU A 133 -3.72 0.75 -24.91
N HIS A 134 -3.80 -0.37 -24.16
CA HIS A 134 -2.79 -1.42 -24.30
C HIS A 134 -3.27 -2.79 -23.76
N PRO A 135 -3.41 -3.84 -24.59
CA PRO A 135 -3.72 -5.20 -24.15
C PRO A 135 -2.77 -5.78 -23.09
N LEU A 136 -1.59 -5.17 -22.91
CA LEU A 136 -0.57 -5.63 -21.97
C LEU A 136 -0.93 -5.32 -20.50
N PHE A 137 -1.83 -4.36 -20.24
CA PHE A 137 -2.19 -3.98 -18.87
C PHE A 137 -2.81 -5.14 -18.07
N GLU A 138 -3.74 -5.89 -18.67
CA GLU A 138 -4.34 -7.07 -18.03
C GLU A 138 -3.30 -8.19 -17.89
N ASN A 139 -2.46 -8.36 -18.91
CA ASN A 139 -1.49 -9.43 -18.97
C ASN A 139 -0.42 -9.31 -17.86
N SER A 140 0.03 -8.10 -17.49
CA SER A 140 0.94 -7.98 -16.33
C SER A 140 0.31 -8.34 -15.00
N GLY A 141 -0.98 -8.02 -14.82
CA GLY A 141 -1.70 -8.38 -13.59
C GLY A 141 -1.86 -9.90 -13.48
N GLU A 142 -2.23 -10.53 -14.59
CA GLU A 142 -2.34 -11.98 -14.70
C GLU A 142 -0.99 -12.68 -14.56
N LEU A 143 0.07 -12.17 -15.17
CA LEU A 143 1.43 -12.68 -15.01
C LEU A 143 1.86 -12.60 -13.54
N ALA A 144 1.70 -11.43 -12.90
CA ALA A 144 2.03 -11.25 -11.50
C ALA A 144 1.25 -12.22 -10.59
N HIS A 145 -0.03 -12.45 -10.91
CA HIS A 145 -0.87 -13.43 -10.21
C HIS A 145 -0.36 -14.87 -10.42
N MET A 146 -0.02 -15.25 -11.64
CA MET A 146 0.51 -16.57 -11.98
C MET A 146 1.82 -16.84 -11.24
N LEU A 147 2.77 -15.90 -11.29
CA LEU A 147 4.07 -16.01 -10.61
C LEU A 147 3.93 -16.07 -9.09
N THR A 148 2.98 -15.33 -8.53
CA THR A 148 2.68 -15.39 -7.09
C THR A 148 2.09 -16.74 -6.69
N ASN A 149 1.25 -17.34 -7.54
CA ASN A 149 0.69 -18.68 -7.28
C ASN A 149 1.74 -19.78 -7.45
N LEU A 150 2.66 -19.65 -8.41
CA LEU A 150 3.81 -20.54 -8.54
C LEU A 150 4.69 -20.46 -7.28
N HIS A 151 5.00 -19.25 -6.82
CA HIS A 151 5.74 -19.06 -5.57
C HIS A 151 5.00 -19.68 -4.36
N ALA A 152 3.68 -19.46 -4.27
CA ALA A 152 2.84 -20.05 -3.23
C ALA A 152 2.88 -21.58 -3.26
N TYR A 153 2.92 -22.17 -4.46
CA TYR A 153 2.96 -23.63 -4.63
C TYR A 153 4.26 -24.24 -4.09
N HIS A 154 5.41 -23.62 -4.36
CA HIS A 154 6.72 -24.14 -3.93
C HIS A 154 7.12 -23.74 -2.50
N HIS A 155 6.73 -22.53 -2.07
CA HIS A 155 7.27 -21.91 -0.85
C HIS A 155 6.20 -21.28 0.05
N GLY A 156 4.94 -21.30 -0.37
CA GLY A 156 3.83 -20.82 0.45
C GLY A 156 3.55 -21.75 1.64
N PRO A 157 2.88 -21.25 2.69
CA PRO A 157 2.47 -22.09 3.80
C PRO A 157 1.40 -23.09 3.35
N PRO A 158 1.25 -24.25 4.04
CA PRO A 158 0.34 -25.32 3.63
C PRO A 158 -1.14 -24.92 3.49
N ASP A 159 -1.56 -23.86 4.20
CA ASP A 159 -2.91 -23.32 4.16
C ASP A 159 -3.15 -22.38 2.96
N VAL A 160 -2.11 -22.04 2.20
CA VAL A 160 -2.22 -21.30 0.94
C VAL A 160 -2.26 -22.29 -0.21
N LYS A 161 -3.47 -22.66 -0.62
CA LYS A 161 -3.65 -23.48 -1.83
C LYS A 161 -3.37 -22.64 -3.08
N ALA A 162 -2.43 -23.08 -3.90
CA ALA A 162 -2.26 -22.56 -5.25
C ALA A 162 -3.53 -22.88 -6.06
N VAL A 163 -3.98 -21.90 -6.85
CA VAL A 163 -5.26 -21.95 -7.57
C VAL A 163 -5.28 -23.06 -8.61
N ASP A 164 -4.12 -23.39 -9.14
CA ASP A 164 -3.94 -24.36 -10.21
C ASP A 164 -2.74 -25.22 -9.85
N ALA A 165 -2.81 -25.94 -8.72
CA ALA A 165 -1.72 -26.80 -8.27
C ALA A 165 -1.26 -27.77 -9.38
N TRP A 166 -2.17 -28.22 -10.25
CA TRP A 166 -1.86 -29.03 -11.42
C TRP A 166 -0.98 -28.30 -12.45
N LEU A 167 -1.18 -26.99 -12.66
CA LEU A 167 -0.38 -26.16 -13.57
C LEU A 167 1.06 -26.04 -13.06
N PHE A 168 1.23 -25.91 -11.75
CA PHE A 168 2.54 -25.75 -11.11
C PHE A 168 3.22 -27.06 -10.72
N ALA A 169 2.50 -28.19 -10.84
CA ALA A 169 2.98 -29.52 -10.44
C ALA A 169 4.23 -29.99 -11.19
N SER A 170 4.47 -29.46 -12.39
CA SER A 170 5.69 -29.73 -13.13
C SER A 170 6.08 -28.53 -14.00
N ARG A 171 7.38 -28.45 -14.27
CA ARG A 171 7.95 -27.52 -15.25
C ARG A 171 7.27 -27.65 -16.62
N GLU A 172 6.98 -28.88 -17.06
CA GLU A 172 6.32 -29.14 -18.33
C GLU A 172 4.89 -28.60 -18.36
N ASN A 173 4.11 -28.81 -17.29
CA ASN A 173 2.74 -28.29 -17.21
C ASN A 173 2.75 -26.76 -17.25
N PHE A 174 3.65 -26.13 -16.50
CA PHE A 174 3.79 -24.68 -16.46
C PHE A 174 4.13 -24.10 -17.83
N VAL A 175 5.11 -24.69 -18.52
CA VAL A 175 5.52 -24.25 -19.86
C VAL A 175 4.40 -24.47 -20.88
N ARG A 176 3.76 -25.65 -20.87
CA ARG A 176 2.74 -26.00 -21.86
C ARG A 176 1.43 -25.22 -21.70
N TRP A 177 1.00 -24.98 -20.47
CA TRP A 177 -0.34 -24.45 -20.18
C TRP A 177 -0.35 -23.01 -19.69
N GLY A 178 0.81 -22.39 -19.47
CA GLY A 178 0.94 -21.02 -18.97
C GLY A 178 0.58 -19.89 -19.95
N GLN A 179 0.18 -20.20 -21.20
CA GLN A 179 -0.21 -19.21 -22.22
C GLN A 179 0.79 -18.05 -22.41
N TRP A 180 2.10 -18.37 -22.47
CA TRP A 180 3.22 -17.41 -22.44
C TRP A 180 3.18 -16.32 -23.51
N SER A 181 2.58 -16.62 -24.66
CA SER A 181 2.38 -15.66 -25.75
C SER A 181 1.51 -14.46 -25.34
N LEU A 182 0.57 -14.64 -24.41
CA LEU A 182 -0.24 -13.53 -23.88
C LEU A 182 0.63 -12.53 -23.11
N PHE A 183 1.71 -12.98 -22.49
CA PHE A 183 2.62 -12.14 -21.70
C PHE A 183 3.77 -11.56 -22.52
N CYS A 184 3.78 -11.77 -23.84
CA CYS A 184 4.90 -11.45 -24.72
C CYS A 184 6.24 -12.03 -24.24
N LEU A 185 6.19 -13.19 -23.57
CA LEU A 185 7.36 -13.94 -23.16
C LEU A 185 7.67 -15.00 -24.21
N SER A 186 8.95 -15.19 -24.51
CA SER A 186 9.38 -16.28 -25.37
C SER A 186 9.18 -17.62 -24.68
N ASP A 187 8.90 -18.68 -25.44
CA ASP A 187 8.74 -20.03 -24.89
C ASP A 187 9.99 -20.51 -24.12
N GLY A 188 11.17 -19.97 -24.46
CA GLY A 188 12.42 -20.27 -23.75
C GLY A 188 12.53 -19.65 -22.35
N SER A 189 11.75 -18.61 -22.04
CA SER A 189 11.81 -17.91 -20.75
C SER A 189 10.97 -18.60 -19.66
N ALA A 190 9.90 -19.29 -20.05
CA ALA A 190 9.00 -19.94 -19.09
C ALA A 190 9.67 -21.04 -18.24
N PRO A 191 10.51 -21.94 -18.80
CA PRO A 191 11.21 -22.93 -18.01
C PRO A 191 12.18 -22.30 -17.00
N GLU A 192 12.91 -21.25 -17.40
CA GLU A 192 13.84 -20.53 -16.51
C GLU A 192 13.11 -19.86 -15.34
N ILE A 193 11.96 -19.24 -15.62
CA ILE A 193 11.09 -18.66 -14.59
C ILE A 193 10.62 -19.75 -13.62
N TYR A 194 10.18 -20.91 -14.13
CA TYR A 194 9.79 -22.02 -13.26
C TYR A 194 10.92 -22.44 -12.34
N ASP A 195 12.10 -22.70 -12.92
CA ASP A 195 13.27 -23.17 -12.18
C ASP A 195 13.71 -22.14 -11.14
N MET A 196 13.66 -20.85 -11.46
CA MET A 196 13.96 -19.76 -10.51
C MET A 196 13.01 -19.77 -9.31
N PHE A 197 11.70 -19.90 -9.53
CA PHE A 197 10.67 -19.87 -8.47
C PHE A 197 10.57 -21.19 -7.69
N ALA A 198 10.97 -22.31 -8.27
CA ALA A 198 10.98 -23.61 -7.60
C ALA A 198 12.19 -23.77 -6.66
N ASN A 199 13.33 -23.20 -7.04
CA ASN A 199 14.59 -23.35 -6.31
C ASN A 199 14.86 -22.21 -5.31
N THR A 200 14.22 -21.05 -5.48
CA THR A 200 14.48 -19.88 -4.64
C THR A 200 13.17 -19.27 -4.15
N PRO A 201 13.03 -18.93 -2.86
CA PRO A 201 11.89 -18.19 -2.34
C PRO A 201 11.96 -16.71 -2.78
N PHE A 202 11.76 -16.48 -4.07
CA PHE A 202 12.04 -15.22 -4.74
C PHE A 202 11.17 -14.07 -4.23
N LEU A 203 9.88 -14.31 -3.97
CA LEU A 203 8.99 -13.30 -3.39
C LEU A 203 9.16 -13.29 -1.87
N GLU A 204 10.00 -12.39 -1.38
CA GLU A 204 10.07 -12.07 0.04
C GLU A 204 8.73 -11.46 0.48
N GLY A 205 8.03 -12.06 1.43
CA GLY A 205 6.79 -11.50 1.98
C GLY A 205 6.10 -12.45 2.95
N GLU A 206 5.50 -11.90 4.01
CA GLU A 206 4.67 -12.68 4.91
C GLU A 206 3.34 -13.05 4.25
N TRP A 207 2.89 -14.28 4.49
CA TRP A 207 1.55 -14.73 4.14
C TRP A 207 0.64 -14.50 5.33
N ARG A 208 -0.42 -13.72 5.15
CA ARG A 208 -1.37 -13.43 6.23
C ARG A 208 -2.76 -13.87 5.85
N SER A 209 -3.40 -14.67 6.70
CA SER A 209 -4.83 -14.90 6.63
C SER A 209 -5.56 -13.57 6.72
N GLN A 210 -6.82 -13.52 6.30
CA GLN A 210 -7.57 -12.28 6.45
C GLN A 210 -7.62 -11.84 7.91
N ASP A 211 -7.78 -12.80 8.83
CA ASP A 211 -7.78 -12.56 10.28
C ASP A 211 -6.39 -12.23 10.82
N GLU A 212 -5.30 -12.79 10.31
CA GLU A 212 -3.93 -12.41 10.70
C GLU A 212 -3.58 -11.03 10.15
N HIS A 213 -4.09 -10.69 8.98
CA HIS A 213 -3.96 -9.36 8.42
C HIS A 213 -4.74 -8.35 9.25
N ILE A 214 -5.97 -8.69 9.67
CA ILE A 214 -6.78 -7.91 10.63
C ILE A 214 -6.08 -7.86 12.00
N LYS A 215 -5.56 -8.96 12.52
CA LYS A 215 -4.94 -9.04 13.86
C LYS A 215 -3.58 -8.39 13.92
N ALA A 216 -2.74 -8.48 12.88
CA ALA A 216 -1.50 -7.70 12.80
C ALA A 216 -1.81 -6.20 12.79
N PHE A 217 -2.94 -5.85 12.19
CA PHE A 217 -3.47 -4.50 12.15
C PHE A 217 -4.11 -4.07 13.49
N GLU A 218 -4.83 -4.96 14.17
CA GLU A 218 -5.40 -4.75 15.50
C GLU A 218 -4.31 -4.76 16.57
N ALA A 219 -3.27 -5.58 16.45
CA ALA A 219 -2.11 -5.55 17.34
C ALA A 219 -1.33 -4.23 17.22
N CYS A 220 -1.45 -3.54 16.08
CA CYS A 220 -0.97 -2.18 15.96
C CYS A 220 -1.80 -1.18 16.78
N ILE A 221 -2.94 -1.53 17.40
CA ILE A 221 -3.81 -0.68 18.24
C ILE A 221 -4.48 -1.48 19.39
N PRO A 222 -4.21 -1.21 20.69
CA PRO A 222 -5.03 -1.79 21.75
C PRO A 222 -6.49 -1.28 21.63
N LEU A 223 -7.39 -2.15 21.17
CA LEU A 223 -8.82 -1.87 20.92
C LEU A 223 -9.61 -1.48 22.18
N THR A 224 -8.99 -1.50 23.37
CA THR A 224 -9.57 -1.08 24.64
C THR A 224 -9.83 0.43 24.75
N THR A 225 -9.42 1.24 23.75
CA THR A 225 -9.54 2.72 23.79
C THR A 225 -10.60 3.32 22.86
N LEU A 226 -11.38 2.53 22.12
CA LEU A 226 -12.41 3.05 21.21
C LEU A 226 -13.81 2.59 21.62
N LYS A 227 -14.71 3.55 21.88
CA LYS A 227 -16.11 3.28 22.20
C LYS A 227 -16.80 2.67 20.98
N THR A 228 -17.39 1.50 21.16
CA THR A 228 -18.35 0.88 20.26
C THR A 228 -19.58 1.77 20.10
N ARG A 229 -19.72 2.49 18.98
CA ARG A 229 -21.04 2.84 18.39
C ARG A 229 -20.93 3.40 16.98
N GLN A 230 -21.90 2.99 16.17
CA GLN A 230 -22.26 3.40 14.81
C GLN A 230 -21.53 2.71 13.65
N PHE A 231 -21.94 1.45 13.43
CA PHE A 231 -21.96 0.83 12.11
C PHE A 231 -23.32 1.14 11.46
N TYR A 232 -23.29 1.86 10.35
CA TYR A 232 -24.39 1.88 9.38
C TYR A 232 -23.77 1.71 7.99
N TYR A 233 -24.06 0.58 7.37
CA TYR A 233 -23.84 0.34 5.95
C TYR A 233 -25.13 0.69 5.21
N GLY A 234 -25.03 1.63 4.28
CA GLY A 234 -26.03 1.82 3.22
C GLY A 234 -26.01 0.62 2.26
N ARG A 235 -26.81 -0.39 2.59
CA ARG A 235 -27.55 -1.30 1.69
C ARG A 235 -27.05 -1.48 0.25
N TRP A 236 -26.13 -2.41 0.00
CA TRP A 236 -26.19 -3.37 -1.12
C TRP A 236 -25.70 -4.75 -0.65
N LYS A 237 -26.64 -5.68 -0.47
CA LYS A 237 -26.38 -7.05 0.01
C LYS A 237 -25.73 -7.89 -1.09
N ARG A 238 -24.41 -8.08 -1.03
CA ARG A 238 -23.78 -9.36 -1.34
C ARG A 238 -23.05 -9.86 -0.09
N LYS A 239 -23.80 -10.59 0.74
CA LYS A 239 -23.31 -11.26 1.96
C LYS A 239 -22.15 -12.19 1.58
N GLY A 240 -20.97 -11.95 2.14
CA GLY A 240 -19.89 -12.94 2.19
C GLY A 240 -18.49 -12.45 1.81
N CYS A 241 -18.33 -11.26 1.23
CA CYS A 241 -17.00 -10.83 0.79
C CYS A 241 -16.81 -9.31 0.60
N ALA A 242 -17.87 -8.52 0.46
CA ALA A 242 -17.75 -7.10 0.14
C ALA A 242 -17.38 -6.22 1.36
N ASP A 243 -17.91 -6.53 2.55
CA ASP A 243 -17.77 -5.66 3.73
C ASP A 243 -16.33 -5.61 4.27
N ALA A 244 -15.51 -6.63 4.00
CA ALA A 244 -14.08 -6.64 4.33
C ALA A 244 -13.18 -6.17 3.17
N ARG A 245 -13.72 -5.99 1.96
CA ARG A 245 -12.99 -5.46 0.79
C ARG A 245 -12.87 -3.94 0.84
N ASP A 246 -13.74 -3.28 1.58
CA ASP A 246 -13.81 -1.83 1.71
C ASP A 246 -12.93 -1.29 2.86
N ARG A 247 -11.71 -1.81 3.00
CA ARG A 247 -10.78 -1.36 4.04
C ARG A 247 -10.01 -0.13 3.59
N GLY A 248 -10.50 1.06 3.93
CA GLY A 248 -9.70 2.30 3.93
C GLY A 248 -9.00 2.65 2.62
N ARG A 249 -9.40 2.05 1.50
CA ARG A 249 -8.82 2.31 0.19
C ARG A 249 -9.47 3.57 -0.34
N GLY A 250 -8.66 4.54 -0.67
CA GLY A 250 -9.11 5.75 -1.32
C GLY A 250 -8.22 6.06 -2.50
N VAL A 251 -8.78 6.84 -3.42
CA VAL A 251 -8.06 7.44 -4.52
C VAL A 251 -8.36 8.93 -4.42
N CYS A 252 -7.34 9.77 -4.42
CA CYS A 252 -7.51 11.22 -4.44
C CYS A 252 -6.51 11.85 -5.39
N ASP A 253 -6.75 13.11 -5.75
CA ASP A 253 -5.80 13.82 -6.59
C ASP A 253 -4.50 14.11 -5.83
N MET A 254 -3.34 14.13 -6.50
CA MET A 254 -2.05 14.48 -5.88
C MET A 254 -2.08 15.88 -5.31
N SER A 255 -2.76 16.83 -5.95
CA SER A 255 -2.95 18.18 -5.43
C SER A 255 -3.77 18.18 -4.14
N GLN A 256 -4.84 17.37 -4.09
CA GLN A 256 -5.63 17.17 -2.88
C GLN A 256 -4.81 16.49 -1.80
N PHE A 257 -4.01 15.47 -2.14
CA PHE A 257 -3.14 14.74 -1.21
C PHE A 257 -2.06 15.65 -0.61
N THR A 258 -1.37 16.40 -1.48
CA THR A 258 -0.34 17.40 -1.13
C THR A 258 -0.93 18.45 -0.20
N SER A 259 -2.09 19.02 -0.56
CA SER A 259 -2.81 20.02 0.25
C SER A 259 -3.30 19.44 1.59
N MET A 260 -3.85 18.22 1.56
CA MET A 260 -4.42 17.58 2.75
C MET A 260 -3.34 17.20 3.76
N PHE A 261 -2.18 16.75 3.33
CA PHE A 261 -1.11 16.26 4.20
C PHE A 261 0.07 17.21 4.38
N ASP A 262 0.08 18.36 3.68
CA ASP A 262 1.24 19.28 3.59
C ASP A 262 2.53 18.55 3.19
N VAL A 263 2.42 17.51 2.37
CA VAL A 263 3.59 16.79 1.84
C VAL A 263 4.06 17.49 0.58
N PRO A 264 5.37 17.50 0.26
CA PRO A 264 5.83 17.96 -1.04
C PRO A 264 5.10 17.20 -2.14
N THR A 265 4.81 17.87 -3.25
CA THR A 265 4.31 17.19 -4.44
C THR A 265 5.28 16.06 -4.76
N LEU A 266 4.80 14.82 -4.68
CA LEU A 266 5.63 13.67 -5.04
C LEU A 266 6.08 13.84 -6.50
N PRO A 267 7.31 13.43 -6.88
CA PRO A 267 7.84 13.63 -8.22
C PRO A 267 6.84 13.21 -9.28
N ALA A 268 6.19 14.20 -9.88
CA ALA A 268 5.10 14.02 -10.81
C ALA A 268 5.66 13.92 -12.23
N GLU A 269 6.61 13.01 -12.43
CA GLU A 269 7.06 12.70 -13.78
C GLU A 269 6.11 11.67 -14.39
N GLY A 270 5.16 12.15 -15.19
CA GLY A 270 4.26 11.33 -16.03
C GLY A 270 2.80 11.25 -15.58
N ARG A 271 1.97 10.43 -16.24
CA ARG A 271 0.49 10.35 -16.11
C ARG A 271 -0.07 9.84 -14.77
N SER A 272 0.76 9.56 -13.77
CA SER A 272 0.32 9.47 -12.35
C SER A 272 0.50 10.79 -11.61
N ALA A 273 1.03 11.81 -12.28
CA ALA A 273 0.99 13.21 -11.89
C ALA A 273 -0.47 13.58 -11.69
N GLY A 274 -0.89 13.59 -10.44
CA GLY A 274 -2.23 14.01 -10.11
C GLY A 274 -3.11 12.97 -9.46
N ILE A 275 -2.77 11.68 -9.33
CA ILE A 275 -3.63 10.72 -8.59
C ILE A 275 -2.79 9.84 -7.66
N VAL A 276 -3.23 9.75 -6.40
CA VAL A 276 -2.64 8.93 -5.34
C VAL A 276 -3.67 7.88 -4.93
N ALA A 277 -3.33 6.60 -5.11
CA ALA A 277 -4.06 5.53 -4.44
C ALA A 277 -3.44 5.33 -3.06
N TYR A 278 -4.28 5.22 -2.03
CA TYR A 278 -3.82 5.03 -0.66
C TYR A 278 -4.69 4.00 0.05
N CYS A 279 -4.10 3.36 1.05
CA CYS A 279 -4.81 2.61 2.08
C CYS A 279 -4.31 3.10 3.42
N VAL A 280 -5.23 3.39 4.32
CA VAL A 280 -4.91 3.65 5.72
C VAL A 280 -5.25 2.44 6.55
N LYS A 281 -4.52 2.24 7.66
CA LYS A 281 -4.87 1.17 8.59
C LYS A 281 -6.25 1.46 9.17
N SER A 282 -6.41 2.38 10.11
CA SER A 282 -7.66 2.46 10.88
C SER A 282 -8.86 3.00 10.08
N LYS A 283 -10.08 2.57 10.49
CA LYS A 283 -11.34 3.20 10.06
C LYS A 283 -11.37 4.70 10.39
N TRP A 284 -10.83 5.09 11.54
CA TRP A 284 -10.75 6.49 11.94
C TRP A 284 -9.95 7.33 10.94
N ALA A 285 -8.81 6.83 10.45
CA ALA A 285 -8.05 7.52 9.41
C ALA A 285 -8.84 7.59 8.12
N ARG A 286 -9.49 6.49 7.71
CA ARG A 286 -10.34 6.48 6.50
C ARG A 286 -11.39 7.58 6.58
N ASP A 287 -12.21 7.54 7.63
CA ASP A 287 -13.30 8.49 7.86
C ASP A 287 -12.76 9.93 7.98
N SER A 288 -11.51 10.13 8.43
CA SER A 288 -10.90 11.45 8.52
C SER A 288 -10.42 11.96 7.16
N VAL A 289 -9.83 11.09 6.34
CA VAL A 289 -9.43 11.42 4.97
C VAL A 289 -10.65 11.67 4.10
N GLU A 290 -11.68 10.81 4.16
CA GLU A 290 -12.94 11.01 3.42
C GLU A 290 -13.63 12.31 3.83
N ARG A 291 -13.71 12.62 5.14
CA ARG A 291 -14.24 13.92 5.60
C ARG A 291 -13.43 15.10 5.07
N SER A 292 -12.11 14.96 4.99
CA SER A 292 -11.27 16.02 4.45
C SER A 292 -11.49 16.22 2.96
N LEU A 293 -11.57 15.13 2.19
CA LEU A 293 -11.78 15.14 0.75
C LEU A 293 -13.19 15.61 0.35
N GLU A 294 -14.24 15.07 0.99
CA GLU A 294 -15.63 15.33 0.61
C GLU A 294 -16.16 16.65 1.16
N LYS A 295 -15.75 17.01 2.39
CA LYS A 295 -16.32 18.16 3.12
C LYS A 295 -15.34 19.33 3.24
N GLY A 296 -14.13 19.21 2.69
CA GLY A 296 -13.09 20.22 2.80
C GLY A 296 -12.62 20.45 4.24
N GLN A 297 -12.87 19.51 5.16
CA GLN A 297 -12.45 19.67 6.56
C GLN A 297 -10.92 19.56 6.65
N SER A 298 -10.28 20.62 7.14
CA SER A 298 -8.84 20.61 7.35
C SER A 298 -8.45 19.65 8.47
N LEU A 299 -7.56 18.72 8.18
CA LEU A 299 -6.95 17.86 9.20
C LEU A 299 -6.01 18.69 10.07
N THR A 300 -6.06 18.48 11.38
CA THR A 300 -5.03 19.05 12.26
C THR A 300 -3.67 18.40 11.96
N LEU A 301 -2.57 19.09 12.24
CA LEU A 301 -1.20 18.56 12.04
C LEU A 301 -0.99 17.18 12.70
N VAL A 302 -1.61 16.98 13.86
CA VAL A 302 -1.64 15.71 14.59
C VAL A 302 -2.30 14.61 13.78
N GLU A 303 -3.45 14.91 13.18
CA GLU A 303 -4.24 13.94 12.42
C GLU A 303 -3.50 13.61 11.13
N LYS A 304 -2.95 14.61 10.42
CA LYS A 304 -2.10 14.41 9.25
C LYS A 304 -0.98 13.40 9.57
N ALA A 305 -0.20 13.67 10.63
CA ALA A 305 0.90 12.81 11.05
C ALA A 305 0.45 11.37 11.41
N ALA A 306 -0.62 11.24 12.21
CA ALA A 306 -1.12 9.94 12.64
C ALA A 306 -1.68 9.10 11.49
N ILE A 307 -2.36 9.74 10.53
CA ILE A 307 -2.87 9.10 9.33
C ILE A 307 -1.69 8.67 8.44
N MET A 308 -0.71 9.55 8.20
CA MET A 308 0.47 9.22 7.39
C MET A 308 1.31 8.05 7.95
N ASP A 309 1.45 7.94 9.27
CA ASP A 309 2.14 6.82 9.95
C ASP A 309 1.44 5.46 9.73
N GLU A 310 0.14 5.49 9.45
CA GLU A 310 -0.63 4.30 9.11
C GLU A 310 -1.07 4.22 7.65
N MET A 311 -0.57 5.12 6.81
CA MET A 311 -0.88 5.17 5.39
C MET A 311 0.16 4.41 4.57
N PHE A 312 -0.37 3.66 3.61
CA PHE A 312 0.35 3.00 2.52
C PHE A 312 -0.10 3.65 1.22
N LEU A 313 0.85 4.01 0.36
CA LEU A 313 0.57 4.51 -0.98
C LEU A 313 0.76 3.40 -2.02
N PHE A 314 0.02 3.51 -3.13
CA PHE A 314 0.06 2.61 -4.28
C PHE A 314 0.19 3.38 -5.58
#